data_AF-A0A6B4K9W9-F1
#
_entry.id   AF-A0A6B4K9W9-F1
#
_cell.length_a   1.000
_cell.length_b   1.000
_cell.length_c   1.000
_cell.angle_alpha   90.00
_cell.angle_beta   90.00
_cell.angle_gamma   90.00
#
_symmetry.space_group_name_H-M   'P 1'
#
loop_
_entity.id
_entity.type
_entity.pdbx_description
1 polymer ?
#
loop_
_entity_poly.entity_id
_entity_poly.type
_entity_poly.pdbx_seq_one_letter_code
_entity_poly.pdbx_strand_id
1 'polypeptide(L)'
;MDKSWDIYKYTYSLCSVPIPSNLIKLFDKQSKIKKADKLKCGNYYNDTDYVFTTNTGLPINENNFSKSYTSILKNAGIKHKKFHALRHTYATKLFERNVPLKTVQELLGHSDISTTADIYTHVMPAQKTSATERLNDLFL
;
A
#
# COMPACT_ATOMS: atom_id res chain seq x y z
N MET A 1 27.84 -9.59 -22.41
CA MET A 1 28.96 -9.02 -21.62
C MET A 1 28.49 -7.68 -21.12
N ASP A 2 28.52 -7.30 -19.86
CA ASP A 2 28.85 -7.97 -18.61
C ASP A 2 28.20 -7.14 -17.50
N LYS A 3 27.69 -7.84 -16.47
CA LYS A 3 27.45 -7.46 -15.06
C LYS A 3 27.19 -5.99 -14.69
N SER A 4 26.15 -5.78 -13.89
CA SER A 4 26.26 -5.22 -12.51
C SER A 4 24.93 -4.64 -11.98
N TRP A 5 23.89 -5.48 -11.83
CA TRP A 5 22.75 -5.11 -10.96
C TRP A 5 22.51 -6.13 -9.83
N ASP A 6 23.42 -7.10 -9.67
CA ASP A 6 23.38 -8.10 -8.59
C ASP A 6 24.31 -7.73 -7.41
N ILE A 7 24.23 -6.49 -6.94
CA ILE A 7 24.93 -6.10 -5.70
C ILE A 7 23.91 -5.42 -4.78
N TYR A 8 23.64 -6.08 -3.65
CA TYR A 8 22.63 -5.80 -2.61
C TYR A 8 21.22 -6.41 -2.78
N LYS A 9 21.12 -7.71 -3.07
CA LYS A 9 19.91 -8.50 -2.78
C LYS A 9 19.83 -8.81 -1.28
N TYR A 10 19.16 -7.95 -0.50
CA TYR A 10 18.40 -8.45 0.65
C TYR A 10 17.13 -9.09 0.09
N THR A 11 17.08 -10.43 0.06
CA THR A 11 16.03 -11.25 -0.58
C THR A 11 14.64 -11.16 0.08
N TYR A 12 14.42 -10.22 1.01
CA TYR A 12 13.21 -10.11 1.83
C TYR A 12 12.27 -8.95 1.45
N SER A 13 12.63 -8.10 0.47
CA SER A 13 11.92 -6.84 0.19
C SER A 13 11.17 -6.75 -1.14
N LEU A 14 11.30 -7.76 -2.01
CA LEU A 14 10.62 -7.80 -3.31
C LEU A 14 9.33 -8.61 -3.20
N CYS A 15 8.20 -7.91 -3.30
CA CYS A 15 6.86 -8.50 -3.30
C CYS A 15 6.11 -7.99 -4.54
N SER A 16 5.46 -8.91 -5.26
CA SER A 16 4.55 -8.56 -6.35
C SER A 16 3.14 -8.42 -5.77
N VAL A 17 2.56 -7.23 -5.91
CA VAL A 17 1.20 -6.94 -5.44
C VAL A 17 0.30 -6.70 -6.66
N PRO A 18 -0.78 -7.49 -6.84
CA PRO A 18 -1.70 -7.27 -7.94
C PRO A 18 -2.41 -5.92 -7.78
N ILE A 19 -2.44 -5.15 -8.86
CA ILE A 19 -3.13 -3.85 -8.89
C ILE A 19 -4.58 -4.09 -9.31
N PRO A 20 -5.57 -3.68 -8.50
CA PRO A 20 -6.98 -3.72 -8.88
C PRO A 20 -7.23 -2.98 -10.20
N SER A 21 -8.01 -3.59 -11.10
CA SER A 21 -8.23 -3.09 -12.47
C SER A 21 -8.79 -1.66 -12.52
N ASN A 22 -9.62 -1.30 -11.54
CA ASN A 22 -10.16 0.05 -11.40
C ASN A 22 -9.09 1.12 -11.08
N LEU A 23 -7.96 0.74 -10.50
CA LEU A 23 -6.86 1.66 -10.17
C LEU A 23 -5.91 1.89 -11.35
N ILE A 24 -5.93 1.05 -12.39
CA ILE A 24 -5.09 1.22 -13.59
C ILE A 24 -5.28 2.62 -14.21
N LYS A 25 -6.54 3.09 -14.25
CA LYS A 25 -6.89 4.43 -14.77
C LYS A 25 -6.21 5.59 -14.02
N LEU A 26 -5.81 5.37 -12.76
CA LEU A 26 -5.08 6.39 -11.98
C LEU A 26 -3.65 6.56 -12.50
N PHE A 27 -3.00 5.49 -12.95
CA PHE A 27 -1.67 5.56 -13.55
C PHE A 27 -1.69 6.29 -14.89
N ASP A 28 -2.75 6.11 -15.70
CA ASP A 28 -2.94 6.88 -16.93
C ASP A 28 -3.10 8.37 -16.64
N LYS A 29 -3.90 8.70 -15.61
CA LYS A 29 -4.07 10.08 -15.16
C LYS A 29 -2.74 10.67 -14.69
N GLN A 30 -1.97 9.92 -13.90
CA GLN A 30 -0.66 10.35 -13.41
C GLN A 30 0.34 10.56 -14.55
N SER A 31 0.35 9.68 -15.57
CA SER A 31 1.17 9.83 -16.77
C SER A 31 0.84 11.11 -17.53
N LYS A 32 -0.45 11.46 -17.65
CA LYS A 32 -0.89 12.73 -18.27
C LYS A 32 -0.42 13.94 -17.47
N ILE A 33 -0.48 13.88 -16.13
CA ILE A 33 0.01 14.96 -15.26
C ILE A 33 1.53 15.15 -15.47
N LYS A 34 2.33 14.08 -15.42
CA LYS A 34 3.78 14.16 -15.69
C LYS A 34 4.09 14.79 -17.04
N LYS A 35 3.37 14.40 -18.10
CA LYS A 35 3.54 14.98 -19.44
C LYS A 35 3.20 16.47 -19.47
N ALA A 36 2.10 16.87 -18.83
CA ALA A 36 1.71 18.28 -18.74
C ALA A 36 2.73 19.10 -17.96
N ASP A 37 3.24 18.57 -16.86
CA ASP A 37 4.28 19.20 -16.04
C ASP A 37 5.60 19.32 -16.81
N LYS A 38 5.99 18.29 -17.56
CA LYS A 38 7.15 18.33 -18.46
C LYS A 38 7.05 19.44 -19.51
N LEU A 39 5.88 19.57 -20.15
CA LEU A 39 5.64 20.63 -21.13
C LEU A 39 5.68 22.03 -20.48
N LYS A 40 5.12 22.18 -19.27
CA LYS A 40 5.10 23.47 -18.55
C LYS A 40 6.49 23.89 -18.06
N CYS A 41 7.28 22.96 -17.56
CA CYS A 41 8.61 23.25 -17.00
C CYS A 41 9.72 23.32 -18.07
N GLY A 42 9.50 22.73 -19.25
CA GLY A 42 10.46 22.74 -20.35
C GLY A 42 11.83 22.20 -19.90
N ASN A 43 12.88 22.99 -20.13
CA ASN A 43 14.26 22.61 -19.80
C ASN A 43 14.52 22.45 -18.30
N TYR A 44 13.64 22.96 -17.42
CA TYR A 44 13.76 22.80 -15.98
C TYR A 44 13.14 21.50 -15.45
N TYR A 45 12.52 20.70 -16.33
CA TYR A 45 11.94 19.42 -15.96
C TYR A 45 13.01 18.31 -15.92
N ASN A 46 13.03 17.55 -14.83
CA ASN A 46 13.90 16.40 -14.67
C ASN A 46 13.14 15.14 -15.09
N ASP A 47 13.53 14.54 -16.22
CA ASP A 47 12.87 13.34 -16.73
C ASP A 47 13.38 12.10 -15.98
N THR A 48 12.69 11.77 -14.89
CA THR A 48 12.99 10.60 -14.06
C THR A 48 11.97 9.49 -14.29
N ASP A 49 12.39 8.25 -14.03
CA ASP A 49 11.54 7.06 -14.13
C ASP A 49 10.53 6.92 -12.97
N TYR A 50 10.52 7.86 -12.00
CA TYR A 50 9.59 7.82 -10.88
C TYR A 50 8.14 8.08 -11.33
N VAL A 51 7.19 7.32 -10.78
CA VAL A 51 5.75 7.48 -11.10
C VAL A 51 5.16 8.74 -10.46
N PHE A 52 5.53 9.01 -9.20
CA PHE A 52 5.06 10.16 -8.43
C PHE A 52 6.19 11.14 -8.20
N THR A 53 6.07 12.32 -8.79
CA THR A 53 7.10 13.36 -8.77
C THR A 53 6.49 14.72 -8.40
N THR A 54 7.35 15.67 -8.08
CA THR A 54 6.99 17.09 -8.14
C THR A 54 6.66 17.50 -9.58
N ASN A 55 6.14 18.71 -9.74
CA ASN A 55 5.92 19.34 -11.04
C ASN A 55 7.21 19.53 -11.86
N THR A 56 8.38 19.48 -11.21
CA THR A 56 9.69 19.55 -11.87
C THR A 56 10.29 18.16 -12.15
N GLY A 57 9.55 17.08 -11.92
CA GLY A 57 9.99 15.71 -12.21
C GLY A 57 10.93 15.08 -11.17
N LEU A 58 11.14 15.76 -10.03
CA LEU A 58 11.96 15.26 -8.93
C LEU A 58 11.13 14.43 -7.92
N PRO A 59 11.76 13.59 -7.09
CA PRO A 59 11.08 12.89 -6.01
C PRO A 59 10.38 13.85 -5.04
N ILE A 60 9.22 13.44 -4.54
CA ILE A 60 8.50 14.19 -3.51
C ILE A 60 9.29 14.08 -2.20
N ASN A 61 9.65 15.22 -1.62
CA ASN A 61 10.31 15.24 -0.32
C ASN A 61 9.37 14.71 0.79
N GLU A 62 9.89 13.84 1.67
CA GLU A 62 9.13 13.18 2.74
C GLU A 62 8.48 14.15 3.74
N ASN A 63 9.15 15.26 4.06
CA ASN A 63 8.60 16.27 4.97
C ASN A 63 7.42 16.99 4.31
N ASN A 64 7.53 17.33 3.03
CA ASN A 64 6.45 17.95 2.27
C ASN A 64 5.26 17.00 2.13
N PHE A 65 5.54 15.72 1.88
CA PHE A 65 4.52 14.67 1.88
C PHE A 65 3.80 14.57 3.23
N SER A 66 4.55 14.50 4.33
CA SER A 66 4.01 14.38 5.69
C SER A 66 3.15 15.58 6.08
N LYS A 67 3.56 16.79 5.69
CA LYS A 67 2.77 18.03 5.88
C LYS A 67 1.47 17.98 5.07
N SER A 68 1.55 17.61 3.79
CA SER A 68 0.37 17.47 2.92
C SER A 68 -0.61 16.45 3.50
N TYR A 69 -0.12 15.27 3.90
CA TYR A 69 -0.93 14.23 4.52
C TYR A 69 -1.61 14.70 5.82
N THR A 70 -0.89 15.41 6.68
CA THR A 70 -1.46 15.98 7.92
C THR A 70 -2.57 16.99 7.61
N SER A 71 -2.39 17.83 6.58
CA SER A 71 -3.43 18.75 6.12
C SER A 71 -4.66 18.01 5.60
N ILE A 72 -4.47 16.93 4.84
CA ILE A 72 -5.57 16.10 4.33
C ILE A 72 -6.38 15.51 5.49
N LEU A 73 -5.71 14.95 6.51
CA LEU A 73 -6.39 14.42 7.69
C LEU A 73 -7.20 15.50 8.43
N LYS A 74 -6.60 16.69 8.62
CA LYS A 74 -7.28 17.82 9.26
C LYS A 74 -8.53 18.23 8.48
N ASN A 75 -8.42 18.35 7.16
CA ASN A 75 -9.55 18.73 6.29
C ASN A 75 -10.65 17.67 6.28
N ALA A 76 -10.31 16.40 6.46
CA ALA A 76 -11.25 15.30 6.58
C ALA A 76 -11.85 15.14 7.99
N GLY A 77 -11.45 15.97 8.97
CA GLY A 77 -11.89 15.84 10.37
C GLY A 77 -11.31 14.61 11.10
N ILE A 78 -10.24 14.02 10.57
CA ILE A 78 -9.62 12.82 11.12
C ILE A 78 -8.49 13.22 12.07
N LYS A 79 -8.51 12.70 13.31
CA LYS A 79 -7.40 12.87 14.26
C LYS A 79 -6.09 12.38 13.62
N HIS A 80 -5.00 13.08 13.87
CA HIS A 80 -3.70 12.73 13.31
C HIS A 80 -3.36 11.24 13.51
N LYS A 81 -3.00 10.59 12.42
CA LYS A 81 -2.48 9.22 12.36
C LYS A 81 -1.24 9.23 11.46
N LYS A 82 -0.26 8.36 11.73
CA LYS A 82 0.90 8.19 10.85
C LYS A 82 0.45 7.65 9.48
N PHE A 83 1.24 7.89 8.43
CA PHE A 83 0.90 7.44 7.07
C PHE A 83 0.70 5.91 6.97
N HIS A 84 1.49 5.15 7.75
CA HIS A 84 1.35 3.70 7.84
C HIS A 84 -0.03 3.22 8.32
N ALA A 85 -0.86 4.10 8.92
CA ALA A 85 -2.23 3.77 9.28
C ALA A 85 -3.08 3.36 8.05
N LEU A 86 -2.80 3.89 6.86
CA LEU A 86 -3.50 3.48 5.64
C LEU A 86 -3.24 2.00 5.31
N ARG A 87 -2.03 1.51 5.58
CA ARG A 87 -1.66 0.10 5.39
C ARG A 87 -2.34 -0.81 6.41
N HIS A 88 -2.49 -0.36 7.66
CA HIS A 88 -3.32 -1.06 8.63
C HIS A 88 -4.78 -1.12 8.18
N THR A 89 -5.34 0.00 7.69
CA THR A 89 -6.71 0.02 7.17
C THR A 89 -6.86 -0.95 6.00
N TYR A 90 -5.90 -1.02 5.07
CA TYR A 90 -5.92 -1.99 3.99
C TYR A 90 -5.99 -3.43 4.51
N ALA A 91 -5.14 -3.81 5.47
CA ALA A 91 -5.15 -5.14 6.08
C ALA A 91 -6.49 -5.45 6.76
N THR A 92 -6.98 -4.53 7.61
CA THR A 92 -8.28 -4.66 8.29
C THR A 92 -9.42 -4.86 7.29
N LYS A 93 -9.44 -4.09 6.19
CA LYS A 93 -10.50 -4.21 5.16
C LYS A 93 -10.45 -5.52 4.37
N LEU A 94 -9.28 -6.14 4.24
CA LEU A 94 -9.17 -7.49 3.69
C LEU A 94 -9.69 -8.55 4.68
N PHE A 95 -9.37 -8.42 5.97
CA PHE A 95 -9.88 -9.34 7.00
C PHE A 95 -11.39 -9.24 7.21
N GLU A 96 -11.96 -8.03 7.21
CA GLU A 96 -13.42 -7.82 7.22
C GLU A 96 -14.12 -8.52 6.04
N ARG A 97 -13.39 -8.77 4.94
CA ARG A 97 -13.86 -9.50 3.75
C ARG A 97 -13.49 -10.99 3.76
N ASN A 98 -13.08 -11.52 4.91
CA ASN A 98 -12.69 -12.91 5.12
C ASN A 98 -11.52 -13.37 4.22
N VAL A 99 -10.64 -12.45 3.80
CA VAL A 99 -9.44 -12.84 3.04
C VAL A 99 -8.48 -13.60 3.98
N PRO A 100 -7.95 -14.77 3.56
CA PRO A 100 -7.10 -15.59 4.42
C PRO A 100 -5.86 -14.83 4.93
N LEU A 101 -5.45 -15.11 6.18
CA LEU A 101 -4.30 -14.48 6.84
C LEU A 101 -3.03 -14.52 5.97
N LYS A 102 -2.74 -15.68 5.38
CA LYS A 102 -1.55 -15.86 4.54
C LYS A 102 -1.57 -14.97 3.30
N THR A 103 -2.72 -14.87 2.64
CA THR A 103 -2.90 -14.00 1.48
C THR A 103 -2.72 -12.53 1.85
N VAL A 104 -3.27 -12.09 3.00
CA VAL A 104 -3.08 -10.72 3.47
C VAL A 104 -1.61 -10.44 3.83
N GLN A 105 -0.91 -11.39 4.46
CA GLN A 105 0.52 -11.28 4.74
C GLN A 105 1.33 -11.07 3.45
N GLU A 106 1.05 -11.87 2.42
CA GLU A 106 1.70 -11.79 1.10
C GLU A 106 1.43 -10.45 0.43
N LEU A 107 0.17 -9.97 0.41
CA LEU A 107 -0.19 -8.68 -0.16
C LEU A 107 0.45 -7.49 0.57
N LEU A 108 0.73 -7.64 1.87
CA LEU A 108 1.48 -6.65 2.63
C LEU A 108 3.00 -6.79 2.38
N GLY A 109 3.50 -7.96 1.99
CA GLY A 109 4.94 -8.22 1.92
C GLY A 109 5.59 -8.22 3.30
N HIS A 110 4.87 -8.68 4.34
CA HIS A 110 5.46 -8.88 5.67
C HIS A 110 6.24 -10.19 5.70
N SER A 111 7.56 -10.10 5.94
CA SER A 111 8.42 -11.26 6.15
C SER A 111 8.01 -12.04 7.40
N ASP A 112 7.58 -11.33 8.45
CA ASP A 112 7.07 -11.91 9.69
C ASP A 112 5.52 -11.89 9.71
N ILE A 113 4.93 -13.04 10.00
CA ILE A 113 3.49 -13.22 10.12
C ILE A 113 2.93 -12.56 11.39
N SER A 114 3.73 -12.40 12.44
CA SER A 114 3.30 -11.86 13.75
C SER A 114 2.59 -10.51 13.63
N THR A 115 3.19 -9.58 12.88
CA THR A 115 2.65 -8.23 12.65
C THR A 115 1.27 -8.26 11.96
N THR A 116 1.05 -9.24 11.10
CA THR A 116 -0.21 -9.41 10.38
C THR A 116 -1.26 -10.10 11.25
N ALA A 117 -0.83 -11.06 12.06
CA ALA A 117 -1.67 -11.80 13.00
C ALA A 117 -2.22 -10.90 14.12
N ASP A 118 -1.43 -9.95 14.62
CA ASP A 118 -1.90 -8.98 15.62
C ASP A 118 -3.10 -8.17 15.12
N ILE A 119 -3.03 -7.69 13.86
CA ILE A 119 -4.16 -6.97 13.24
C ILE A 119 -5.36 -7.91 13.06
N TYR A 120 -5.13 -9.14 12.59
CA TYR A 120 -6.18 -10.13 12.36
C TYR A 120 -6.97 -10.46 13.63
N THR A 121 -6.26 -10.74 14.73
CA THR A 121 -6.87 -11.11 16.01
C THR A 121 -7.78 -10.01 16.58
N HIS A 122 -7.43 -8.74 16.38
CA HIS A 122 -8.27 -7.61 16.78
C HIS A 122 -9.55 -7.47 15.93
N VAL A 123 -9.52 -7.86 14.65
CA VAL A 123 -10.63 -7.64 13.71
C VAL A 123 -11.66 -8.79 13.72
N MET A 124 -11.25 -10.00 14.15
CA MET A 124 -12.06 -11.21 14.01
C MET A 124 -12.61 -11.84 15.32
N PRO A 125 -12.95 -11.10 16.41
CA PRO A 125 -13.52 -11.73 17.61
C PRO A 125 -14.77 -12.60 17.33
N ALA A 126 -15.66 -12.14 16.45
CA ALA A 126 -16.91 -12.81 16.11
C ALA A 126 -16.72 -14.09 15.26
N GLN A 127 -15.57 -14.26 14.61
CA GLN A 127 -15.30 -15.46 13.80
C GLN A 127 -14.99 -16.69 14.66
N LYS A 128 -14.54 -16.52 15.91
CA LYS A 128 -14.26 -17.68 16.79
C LYS A 128 -15.53 -18.50 17.02
N THR A 129 -16.65 -17.82 17.33
CA THR A 129 -17.96 -18.46 17.55
C THR A 129 -18.47 -19.11 16.27
N SER A 130 -18.45 -18.39 15.14
CA SER A 130 -18.89 -18.96 13.85
C SER A 130 -18.03 -20.15 13.39
N ALA A 131 -16.72 -20.13 13.67
CA ALA A 131 -15.84 -21.24 13.35
C ALA A 131 -16.15 -22.50 14.17
N THR A 132 -16.47 -22.34 15.46
CA THR A 132 -16.91 -23.46 16.30
C THR A 132 -18.28 -23.98 15.90
N GLU A 133 -19.21 -23.11 15.49
CA GLU A 133 -20.55 -23.50 15.04
C GLU A 133 -20.53 -24.37 13.78
N ARG A 134 -19.54 -24.17 12.88
CA ARG A 134 -19.36 -25.04 11.70
C ARG A 134 -19.03 -26.49 12.03
N LEU A 135 -18.58 -26.77 13.26
CA LEU A 135 -18.33 -28.15 13.69
C LEU A 135 -19.61 -28.89 14.08
N ASN A 136 -20.74 -28.19 14.23
CA ASN A 136 -22.02 -28.83 14.57
C ASN A 136 -22.48 -29.82 13.48
N ASP A 137 -22.08 -29.60 12.23
CA ASP A 137 -22.44 -30.46 11.10
C ASP A 137 -21.62 -31.78 11.05
N LEU A 138 -20.59 -31.93 11.90
CA LEU A 138 -19.72 -33.11 11.94
C LEU A 138 -20.16 -34.18 12.95
N PHE A 139 -21.03 -33.82 13.90
CA PHE A 139 -21.41 -34.69 15.03
C PHE A 139 -22.92 -34.90 15.15
N LEU A 140 -23.65 -34.86 14.03
CA LEU A 140 -25.06 -35.27 13.93
C LEU A 140 -25.20 -36.65 13.27
#